data_AF-C9SA66-F1
#
_entry.id   AF-C9SA66-F1
#
_cell.length_a   1.000
_cell.length_b   1.000
_cell.length_c   1.000
_cell.angle_alpha   90.00
_cell.angle_beta   90.00
_cell.angle_gamma   90.00
#
_symmetry.space_group_name_H-M   'P 1'
#
loop_
_entity.id
_entity.type
_entity.pdbx_description
1 polymer ?
#
loop_
_entity_poly.entity_id
_entity_poly.type
_entity_poly.pdbx_seq_one_letter_code
_entity_poly.pdbx_strand_id
1 'polypeptide(L)'
;MRPTKIVQLAALAVVPASAGLVAYGICQAGCASVVTACYGAAGFTWGATLGATAPASVLACNAAFGTCCAACAAVALTPTP
;
A
#
# COMPACT_ATOMS: atom_id res chain seq x y z
N MET A 1 18.39 9.63 39.47
CA MET A 1 17.59 9.10 38.34
C MET A 1 17.45 7.59 38.56
N ARG A 2 16.24 7.08 38.82
CA ARG A 2 16.02 5.67 39.19
C ARG A 2 16.13 4.77 37.93
N PRO A 3 16.92 3.69 37.92
CA PRO A 3 17.14 2.84 36.74
C PRO A 3 15.84 2.25 36.17
N THR A 4 14.82 2.07 37.01
CA THR A 4 13.47 1.66 36.60
C THR A 4 12.81 2.63 35.63
N LYS A 5 13.03 3.95 35.75
CA LYS A 5 12.44 4.92 34.82
C LYS A 5 13.10 4.85 33.44
N ILE A 6 14.41 4.60 33.39
CA ILE A 6 15.17 4.47 32.13
C ILE A 6 14.70 3.22 31.37
N VAL A 7 14.54 2.10 32.08
CA VAL A 7 14.00 0.85 31.50
C VAL A 7 12.57 1.03 30.98
N GLN A 8 11.73 1.78 31.71
CA GLN A 8 10.35 2.08 31.26
C GLN A 8 10.30 2.97 30.02
N LEU A 9 11.13 4.02 29.94
CA LEU A 9 11.21 4.89 28.76
C LEU A 9 11.73 4.16 27.51
N ALA A 10 12.70 3.26 27.67
CA ALA A 10 13.21 2.42 26.59
C ALA A 10 12.14 1.44 26.06
N ALA A 11 11.28 0.90 26.92
CA ALA A 11 10.21 -0.02 26.52
C ALA A 11 9.12 0.65 25.67
N LEU A 12 8.78 1.92 25.94
CA LEU A 12 7.80 2.66 25.11
C LEU A 12 8.36 3.05 23.73
N ALA A 13 9.68 3.23 23.60
CA ALA A 13 10.32 3.59 22.33
C ALA A 13 10.31 2.45 21.29
N VAL A 14 9.94 1.22 21.67
CA VAL A 14 9.96 0.03 20.80
C VAL A 14 8.58 -0.29 20.22
N VAL A 15 7.52 0.45 20.57
CA VAL A 15 6.19 0.21 19.99
C VAL A 15 6.21 0.63 18.51
N PRO A 16 6.06 -0.29 17.54
CA PRO A 16 6.03 0.08 16.14
C PRO A 16 4.78 0.93 15.89
N ALA A 17 4.97 2.13 15.35
CA ALA A 17 3.86 3.00 14.97
C ALA A 17 3.02 2.31 13.89
N SER A 18 1.88 1.74 14.30
CA SER A 18 0.97 1.00 13.41
C SER A 18 0.28 1.89 12.39
N ALA A 19 0.35 3.22 12.58
CA ALA A 19 -0.24 4.23 11.71
C ALA A 19 0.24 4.09 10.26
N GLY A 20 1.52 3.77 10.03
CA GLY A 20 2.06 3.56 8.69
C GLY A 20 1.44 2.36 7.98
N LEU A 21 1.23 1.24 8.69
CA LEU A 21 0.59 0.04 8.13
C LEU A 21 -0.89 0.28 7.80
N VAL A 22 -1.61 1.01 8.67
CA VAL A 22 -3.02 1.37 8.43
C VAL A 22 -3.13 2.31 7.22
N ALA A 23 -2.29 3.34 7.15
CA ALA A 23 -2.24 4.27 6.01
C ALA A 23 -1.90 3.54 4.71
N TYR A 24 -0.94 2.62 4.74
CA TYR A 24 -0.59 1.77 3.59
C TYR A 24 -1.78 0.94 3.11
N GLY A 25 -2.50 0.28 4.02
CA GLY A 25 -3.69 -0.51 3.70
C GLY A 25 -4.81 0.32 3.08
N ILE A 26 -5.10 1.50 3.64
CA ILE A 26 -6.10 2.43 3.10
C ILE A 26 -5.71 2.90 1.69
N CYS A 27 -4.45 3.28 1.51
CA CYS A 27 -3.94 3.74 0.22
C CYS A 27 -4.03 2.65 -0.85
N GLN A 28 -3.64 1.41 -0.52
CA GLN A 28 -3.80 0.27 -1.43
C GLN A 28 -5.25 -0.02 -1.77
N ALA A 29 -6.18 0.09 -0.81
CA ALA A 29 -7.61 -0.06 -1.08
C ALA A 29 -8.11 0.99 -2.10
N GLY A 30 -7.59 2.23 -2.00
CA GLY A 30 -7.82 3.28 -3.00
C GLY A 30 -7.24 2.91 -4.38
N CYS A 31 -6.00 2.43 -4.45
CA CYS A 31 -5.42 1.97 -5.72
C CYS A 31 -6.25 0.81 -6.33
N ALA A 32 -6.75 -0.10 -5.49
CA ALA A 32 -7.59 -1.22 -5.90
C ALA A 32 -8.94 -0.77 -6.48
N SER A 33 -9.57 0.26 -5.91
CA SER A 33 -10.81 0.81 -6.46
C SER A 33 -10.59 1.48 -7.83
N VAL A 34 -9.47 2.19 -8.00
CA VAL A 34 -9.09 2.83 -9.27
C VAL A 34 -8.81 1.79 -10.36
N VAL A 35 -8.03 0.75 -10.08
CA VAL A 35 -7.77 -0.31 -11.08
C VAL A 35 -9.04 -1.07 -11.44
N THR A 36 -9.93 -1.31 -10.48
CA THR A 36 -11.24 -1.92 -10.76
C THR A 36 -12.06 -1.06 -11.72
N ALA A 37 -12.08 0.26 -11.52
CA ALA A 37 -12.74 1.19 -12.43
C ALA A 37 -12.08 1.24 -13.82
N CYS A 38 -10.74 1.24 -13.89
CA CYS A 38 -9.97 1.22 -15.15
C CYS A 38 -10.30 -0.02 -15.99
N TYR A 39 -10.34 -1.19 -15.33
CA TYR A 39 -10.75 -2.45 -15.95
C TYR A 39 -12.21 -2.38 -16.44
N GLY A 40 -13.11 -1.88 -15.59
CA GLY A 40 -14.53 -1.72 -15.95
C GLY A 40 -14.73 -0.82 -17.18
N ALA A 41 -13.99 0.29 -17.27
CA ALA A 41 -14.00 1.18 -18.43
C ALA A 41 -13.47 0.49 -19.71
N ALA A 42 -12.54 -0.45 -19.55
CA ALA A 42 -12.02 -1.27 -20.64
C ALA A 42 -12.88 -2.53 -20.95
N GLY A 43 -13.97 -2.77 -20.20
CA GLY A 43 -14.85 -3.92 -20.38
C GLY A 43 -14.35 -5.22 -19.76
N PHE A 44 -13.41 -5.15 -18.80
CA PHE A 44 -12.84 -6.30 -18.12
C PHE A 44 -13.19 -6.31 -16.61
N THR A 45 -13.14 -7.49 -16.01
CA THR A 45 -13.24 -7.65 -14.55
C THR A 45 -11.84 -7.77 -13.96
N TRP A 46 -11.52 -6.91 -12.98
CA TRP A 46 -10.22 -6.94 -12.31
C TRP A 46 -9.98 -8.29 -11.61
N GLY A 47 -8.79 -8.85 -11.78
CA GLY A 47 -8.42 -10.18 -11.27
C GLY A 47 -8.89 -11.38 -12.11
N ALA A 48 -9.78 -11.19 -13.09
CA ALA A 48 -10.24 -12.27 -13.97
C ALA A 48 -9.32 -12.53 -15.17
N THR A 49 -8.50 -11.54 -15.55
CA THR A 49 -7.56 -11.61 -16.68
C THR A 49 -6.13 -11.57 -16.17
N LEU A 50 -5.37 -12.65 -16.37
CA LEU A 50 -3.97 -12.79 -15.96
C LEU A 50 -3.11 -13.38 -17.09
N GLY A 51 -1.83 -13.00 -17.15
CA GLY A 51 -0.83 -13.61 -18.02
C GLY A 51 -0.50 -12.83 -19.30
N ALA A 52 0.38 -13.41 -20.12
CA ALA A 52 0.96 -12.76 -21.31
C ALA A 52 -0.05 -12.44 -22.43
N THR A 53 -1.26 -13.00 -22.36
CA THR A 53 -2.36 -12.74 -23.31
C THR A 53 -3.29 -11.62 -22.84
N ALA A 54 -2.96 -10.94 -21.74
CA ALA A 54 -3.74 -9.82 -21.25
C ALA A 54 -3.78 -8.68 -22.31
N PRO A 55 -4.96 -8.10 -22.56
CA PRO A 55 -5.10 -6.93 -23.44
C PRO A 55 -4.21 -5.76 -23.00
N ALA A 56 -3.78 -4.93 -23.94
CA ALA A 56 -2.93 -3.78 -23.65
C ALA A 56 -3.55 -2.82 -22.62
N SER A 57 -4.87 -2.64 -22.63
CA SER A 57 -5.60 -1.84 -21.62
C SER A 57 -5.50 -2.42 -20.22
N VAL A 58 -5.65 -3.74 -20.08
CA VAL A 58 -5.49 -4.49 -18.82
C VAL A 58 -4.07 -4.36 -18.28
N LEU A 59 -3.06 -4.51 -19.15
CA LEU A 59 -1.66 -4.32 -18.80
C LEU A 59 -1.37 -2.88 -18.32
N ALA A 60 -1.93 -1.88 -19.00
CA ALA A 60 -1.77 -0.47 -18.62
C ALA A 60 -2.43 -0.17 -17.26
N CYS A 61 -3.66 -0.65 -17.02
CA CYS A 61 -4.34 -0.51 -15.74
C CYS A 61 -3.54 -1.16 -14.59
N ASN A 62 -2.96 -2.33 -14.82
CA ASN A 62 -2.10 -3.01 -13.84
C ASN A 62 -0.78 -2.28 -13.58
N ALA A 63 -0.15 -1.75 -14.62
CA ALA A 63 1.07 -0.95 -14.46
C ALA A 63 0.79 0.27 -13.58
N ALA A 64 -0.31 0.99 -13.85
CA ALA A 64 -0.74 2.13 -13.04
C ALA A 64 -1.06 1.73 -11.58
N PHE A 65 -1.74 0.59 -11.38
CA PHE A 65 -1.99 0.03 -10.05
C PHE A 65 -0.69 -0.26 -9.29
N GLY A 66 0.28 -0.91 -9.92
CA GLY A 66 1.57 -1.20 -9.33
C GLY A 66 2.33 0.07 -8.93
N THR A 67 2.35 1.08 -9.80
CA THR A 67 2.95 2.39 -9.48
C THR A 67 2.24 3.07 -8.30
N CYS A 68 0.91 3.02 -8.26
CA CYS A 68 0.12 3.57 -7.14
C CYS A 68 0.50 2.88 -5.81
N CYS A 69 0.53 1.55 -5.78
CA CYS A 69 0.90 0.79 -4.58
C CYS A 69 2.36 1.04 -4.15
N ALA A 70 3.28 1.17 -5.11
CA ALA A 70 4.68 1.50 -4.81
C ALA A 70 4.81 2.88 -4.15
N ALA A 71 4.06 3.88 -4.63
CA ALA A 71 4.00 5.19 -4.00
C ALA A 71 3.37 5.13 -2.59
N CYS A 72 2.30 4.36 -2.40
CA CYS A 72 1.71 4.12 -1.08
C CYS A 72 2.74 3.53 -0.10
N ALA A 73 3.53 2.53 -0.54
CA ALA A 73 4.58 1.95 0.29
C ALA A 73 5.66 2.98 0.64
N ALA A 74 6.09 3.76 -0.36
CA ALA A 74 7.12 4.79 -0.18
C ALA A 74 6.71 5.90 0.78
N VAL A 75 5.42 6.24 0.90
CA VAL A 75 4.97 7.32 1.81
C VAL A 75 4.55 6.80 3.18
N ALA A 76 4.02 5.58 3.26
CA ALA A 76 3.41 5.07 4.48
C ALA A 76 4.30 4.10 5.26
N LEU A 77 5.29 3.48 4.63
CA LEU A 77 6.16 2.48 5.27
C LEU A 77 7.59 2.98 5.50
N THR A 78 8.00 4.10 4.91
CA THR A 78 9.31 4.70 5.19
C THR A 78 9.27 5.46 6.52
N PRO A 79 10.29 5.34 7.38
CA PRO A 79 10.40 6.18 8.57
C PRO A 79 10.39 7.65 8.19
N THR A 80 9.54 8.45 8.84
CA THR A 80 9.63 9.91 8.78
C THR A 80 10.84 10.36 9.61
N PRO A 81 11.64 11.33 9.14
CA PRO A 81 12.79 11.87 9.87
C PRO A 81 12.39 12.53 11.20
#